data_AF-A0A1B6HLZ5-F1
#
_entry.id   AF-A0A1B6HLZ5-F1
#
_cell.length_a   1.000
_cell.length_b   1.000
_cell.length_c   1.000
_cell.angle_alpha   90.00
_cell.angle_beta   90.00
_cell.angle_gamma   90.00
#
_symmetry.space_group_name_H-M   'P 1'
#
loop_
_entity.id
_entity.type
_entity.pdbx_description
1 polymer ?
#
loop_
_entity_poly.entity_id
_entity_poly.type
_entity_poly.pdbx_seq_one_letter_code
_entity_poly.pdbx_strand_id
1 'polypeptide(L)'
;ERVEDIGAWYGILQGITYCAVVSNAFVIAYTSDYIPRMVYAFVYSPTNTLEGYIDSSLSLFNTSDFVDDMGIDKDALEEDEPPTCQYRGYRNGPDHEDKYGLSPQYWHVFAARLA
;
A
#
# COMPACT_ATOMS: atom_id res chain seq x y z
N GLU A 1 0.26 4.02 54.78
CA GLU A 1 -0.18 2.67 54.38
C GLU A 1 0.93 2.00 53.57
N ARG A 2 1.15 0.69 53.79
CA ARG A 2 2.06 -0.12 52.97
C ARG A 2 1.19 -0.76 51.89
N VAL A 3 1.49 -0.48 50.63
CA VAL A 3 0.76 -1.06 49.48
C VAL A 3 1.70 -2.03 48.78
N GLU A 4 1.26 -3.28 48.61
CA GLU A 4 2.07 -4.38 48.06
C GLU A 4 2.17 -4.37 46.53
N ASP A 5 1.23 -3.72 45.82
CA ASP A 5 1.19 -3.68 44.36
C ASP A 5 0.50 -2.43 43.80
N ILE A 6 0.69 -2.13 42.51
CA ILE A 6 0.04 -1.04 41.77
C ILE A 6 -1.45 -1.28 41.51
N GLY A 7 -1.96 -2.46 41.84
CA GLY A 7 -3.38 -2.81 41.80
C GLY A 7 -3.94 -2.90 40.38
N ALA A 8 -5.08 -2.24 40.14
CA ALA A 8 -5.78 -2.30 38.84
C ALA A 8 -4.91 -1.86 37.64
N TRP A 9 -3.90 -1.01 37.87
CA TRP A 9 -2.96 -0.56 36.84
C TRP A 9 -2.13 -1.70 36.24
N TYR A 10 -1.85 -2.75 37.01
CA TYR A 10 -1.13 -3.91 36.50
C TYR A 10 -1.90 -4.58 35.35
N GLY A 11 -3.19 -4.83 35.54
CA GLY A 11 -4.05 -5.41 34.50
C GLY A 11 -4.19 -4.52 33.27
N ILE A 12 -4.27 -3.20 33.46
CA ILE A 12 -4.34 -2.23 32.36
C ILE A 12 -3.05 -2.25 31.53
N LEU A 13 -1.89 -2.17 32.19
CA LEU A 13 -0.58 -2.19 31.53
C LEU A 13 -0.32 -3.52 30.81
N GLN A 14 -0.78 -4.63 31.39
CA GLN A 14 -0.72 -5.94 30.74
C GLN A 14 -1.57 -5.97 29.45
N GLY A 15 -2.79 -5.42 29.49
CA GLY A 15 -3.64 -5.28 28.31
C GLY A 15 -3.00 -4.42 27.22
N ILE A 16 -2.44 -3.27 27.59
CA ILE A 16 -1.72 -2.38 26.66
C ILE A 16 -0.54 -3.11 26.01
N THR A 17 0.19 -3.91 26.78
CA THR A 17 1.35 -4.66 26.27
C THR A 17 0.95 -5.64 25.17
N TYR A 18 -0.12 -6.41 25.34
CA TYR A 18 -0.59 -7.33 24.30
C TYR A 18 -1.12 -6.58 23.07
N CYS A 19 -1.90 -5.52 23.26
CA CYS A 19 -2.38 -4.69 22.15
C CYS A 19 -1.23 -4.03 21.38
N ALA A 20 -0.19 -3.57 22.08
CA ALA A 20 0.95 -2.91 21.46
C ALA A 20 1.71 -3.83 20.49
N VAL A 21 1.88 -5.11 20.82
CA VAL A 21 2.53 -6.07 19.91
C VAL A 21 1.75 -6.18 18.60
N VAL A 22 0.43 -6.35 18.69
CA VAL A 22 -0.44 -6.47 17.52
C VAL A 22 -0.45 -5.18 16.69
N SER A 23 -0.60 -4.02 17.33
CA SER A 23 -0.60 -2.72 16.65
C SER A 23 0.71 -2.47 15.91
N ASN A 24 1.86 -2.76 16.52
CA ASN A 24 3.16 -2.60 15.87
C ASN A 24 3.33 -3.53 14.66
N ALA A 25 2.83 -4.76 14.73
CA ALA A 25 2.82 -5.66 13.57
C ALA A 25 2.01 -5.07 12.40
N PHE A 26 0.82 -4.52 12.66
CA PHE A 26 0.02 -3.85 11.62
C PHE A 26 0.69 -2.58 11.07
N VAL A 27 1.37 -1.80 11.91
CA VAL A 27 2.14 -0.62 11.46
C VAL A 27 3.23 -1.04 10.46
N ILE A 28 3.96 -2.12 10.75
CA ILE A 28 5.00 -2.64 9.85
C ILE A 28 4.37 -3.20 8.57
N ALA A 29 3.30 -3.99 8.66
CA ALA A 29 2.71 -4.64 7.49
C ALA A 29 2.00 -3.66 6.54
N TYR A 30 1.14 -2.78 7.07
CA TYR A 30 0.22 -1.98 6.24
C TYR A 30 0.64 -0.54 6.04
N THR A 31 1.10 0.13 7.11
CA THR A 31 1.45 1.56 7.05
C THR A 31 2.85 1.76 6.50
N SER A 32 3.78 0.88 6.86
CA SER A 32 5.15 0.95 6.38
C SER A 32 5.28 0.40 4.95
N ASP A 33 6.35 0.83 4.27
CA ASP A 33 6.72 0.35 2.95
C ASP A 33 7.68 -0.85 2.99
N TYR A 34 7.84 -1.48 4.16
CA TYR A 34 8.81 -2.56 4.37
C TYR A 34 8.46 -3.81 3.56
N ILE A 35 7.25 -4.36 3.75
CA ILE A 35 6.82 -5.58 3.08
C ILE A 35 6.81 -5.43 1.54
N PRO A 36 6.22 -4.37 0.95
CA PRO A 36 6.20 -4.22 -0.51
C PRO A 36 7.60 -4.10 -1.13
N ARG A 37 8.54 -3.39 -0.46
CA ARG A 37 9.95 -3.31 -0.90
C ARG A 37 10.64 -4.66 -0.88
N MET A 38 10.39 -5.46 0.16
CA MET A 38 10.96 -6.81 0.27
C MET A 38 10.39 -7.74 -0.81
N VAL A 39 9.08 -7.70 -1.05
CA VAL A 39 8.45 -8.45 -2.15
C VAL A 39 9.02 -8.04 -3.49
N TYR A 40 9.18 -6.74 -3.76
CA TYR A 40 9.84 -6.28 -4.98
C TYR A 40 11.26 -6.83 -5.09
N ALA A 41 12.09 -6.63 -4.06
CA ALA A 41 13.49 -7.05 -4.07
C ALA A 41 13.64 -8.56 -4.33
N PHE A 42 12.79 -9.42 -3.78
CA PHE A 42 12.96 -10.87 -3.93
C PHE A 42 12.21 -11.50 -5.10
N VAL A 43 11.11 -10.89 -5.56
CA VAL A 43 10.22 -11.52 -6.56
C VAL A 43 10.28 -10.80 -7.91
N TYR A 44 10.44 -9.48 -7.92
CA TYR A 44 10.29 -8.65 -9.12
C TYR A 44 11.58 -7.99 -9.59
N SER A 45 12.53 -7.77 -8.68
CA SER A 45 13.80 -7.12 -8.99
C SER A 45 14.70 -8.05 -9.81
N PRO A 46 15.22 -7.59 -10.96
CA PRO A 46 16.19 -8.38 -11.74
C PRO A 46 17.52 -8.61 -11.00
N THR A 47 17.88 -7.72 -10.07
CA THR A 47 19.18 -7.68 -9.40
C THR A 47 19.11 -7.91 -7.89
N ASN A 48 17.93 -8.22 -7.35
CA ASN A 48 17.65 -8.23 -5.92
C ASN A 48 17.96 -6.90 -5.20
N THR A 49 17.89 -5.80 -5.94
CA THR A 49 18.03 -4.44 -5.40
C THR A 49 16.70 -3.68 -5.47
N LEU A 50 16.64 -2.49 -4.88
CA LEU A 50 15.46 -1.60 -4.99
C LEU A 50 15.49 -0.69 -6.22
N GLU A 51 16.43 -0.90 -7.15
CA GLU A 51 16.44 -0.19 -8.42
C GLU A 51 15.17 -0.52 -9.20
N GLY A 52 14.46 0.51 -9.68
CA GLY A 52 13.15 0.37 -10.35
C GLY A 52 11.95 0.17 -9.42
N TYR A 53 12.12 0.18 -8.09
CA TYR A 53 11.01 -0.04 -7.15
C TYR A 53 9.90 1.00 -7.32
N ILE A 54 10.26 2.29 -7.46
CA ILE A 54 9.27 3.36 -7.60
C ILE A 54 8.40 3.13 -8.83
N ASP A 55 9.00 2.87 -10.00
CA ASP A 55 8.28 2.61 -11.23
C ASP A 55 7.36 1.37 -11.11
N SER A 56 7.80 0.33 -10.39
CA SER A 56 6.97 -0.86 -10.12
C SER A 56 5.81 -0.62 -9.15
N SER A 57 5.93 0.41 -8.30
CA SER A 57 4.93 0.75 -7.27
C SER A 57 3.87 1.73 -7.75
N LEU A 58 4.02 2.21 -8.99
CA LEU A 58 3.11 3.13 -9.65
C LEU A 58 2.30 2.37 -10.71
N SER A 59 1.00 2.62 -10.72
CA SER A 59 0.08 2.17 -11.76
C SER A 59 -0.14 3.29 -12.77
N LEU A 60 -0.13 2.93 -14.05
CA LEU A 60 -0.43 3.86 -15.14
C LEU A 60 -1.94 4.00 -15.33
N PHE A 61 -2.41 5.23 -15.48
CA PHE A 61 -3.79 5.58 -15.80
C PHE A 61 -3.83 6.39 -17.08
N ASN A 62 -4.74 6.07 -18.00
CA ASN A 62 -4.99 6.88 -19.18
C ASN A 62 -6.02 7.96 -18.83
N THR A 63 -5.66 9.23 -18.99
CA THR A 63 -6.54 10.36 -18.62
C THR A 63 -7.82 10.40 -19.45
N SER A 64 -7.83 9.82 -20.65
CA SER A 64 -9.07 9.69 -21.44
C SER A 64 -10.11 8.73 -20.83
N ASP A 65 -9.71 7.86 -19.90
CA ASP A 65 -10.60 6.87 -19.27
C ASP A 65 -11.33 7.40 -18.02
N PHE A 66 -11.21 8.70 -17.70
CA PHE A 66 -12.00 9.31 -16.62
C PHE A 66 -13.51 9.20 -16.91
N VAL A 67 -14.27 8.65 -15.96
CA VAL A 67 -15.74 8.63 -16.01
C VAL A 67 -16.31 9.81 -15.22
N ASP A 68 -17.53 10.23 -15.56
CA ASP A 68 -18.13 11.46 -15.01
C ASP A 68 -18.31 11.42 -13.47
N ASP A 69 -18.45 10.22 -12.88
CA ASP A 69 -18.56 10.01 -11.43
C ASP A 69 -17.21 10.13 -10.68
N MET A 70 -16.09 10.25 -11.38
CA MET A 70 -14.76 10.43 -10.76
C MET A 70 -14.49 11.89 -10.36
N GLY A 71 -15.46 12.79 -10.58
CA GLY A 71 -15.39 14.19 -10.12
C GLY A 71 -14.38 15.04 -10.88
N ILE A 72 -13.96 14.62 -12.07
CA ILE A 72 -13.14 15.43 -12.95
C ILE A 72 -14.02 16.35 -13.79
N ASP A 73 -13.66 17.62 -13.84
CA ASP A 73 -14.28 18.56 -14.76
C ASP A 73 -13.61 18.39 -16.12
N LYS A 74 -14.25 17.60 -17.00
CA LYS A 74 -13.74 17.32 -18.34
C LYS A 74 -13.64 18.57 -19.21
N ASP A 75 -14.44 19.60 -18.91
CA ASP A 75 -14.43 20.87 -19.62
C ASP A 75 -13.28 21.78 -19.13
N ALA A 76 -12.69 21.47 -17.96
CA ALA A 76 -11.51 22.13 -17.41
C ALA A 76 -10.19 21.37 -17.70
N LEU A 77 -10.26 20.18 -18.31
CA LEU A 77 -9.06 19.49 -18.82
C LEU A 77 -8.44 20.36 -19.92
N GLU A 78 -7.29 20.95 -19.65
CA GLU A 78 -6.57 21.76 -20.64
C GLU A 78 -6.11 20.87 -21.82
N GLU A 79 -6.07 21.42 -23.04
CA GLU A 79 -5.61 20.68 -24.23
C GLU A 79 -4.17 20.13 -24.09
N ASP A 80 -3.38 20.67 -23.15
CA ASP A 80 -1.99 20.32 -22.86
C ASP A 80 -1.83 19.27 -21.74
N GLU A 81 -2.91 18.66 -21.24
CA GLU A 81 -2.78 17.64 -20.20
C GLU A 81 -2.06 16.37 -20.70
N PRO A 82 -1.21 15.76 -19.86
CA PRO A 82 -0.52 14.54 -20.24
C PRO A 82 -1.54 13.41 -20.51
N PRO A 83 -1.34 12.60 -21.57
CA PRO A 83 -2.26 11.53 -21.94
C PRO A 83 -2.32 10.40 -20.90
N THR A 84 -1.33 10.33 -20.01
CA THR A 84 -1.26 9.34 -18.95
C THR A 84 -0.73 9.95 -17.66
N CYS A 85 -1.28 9.51 -16.54
CA CYS A 85 -0.78 9.83 -15.21
C CYS A 85 -0.42 8.55 -14.44
N GLN A 86 0.36 8.70 -13.37
CA GLN A 86 0.78 7.59 -12.52
C GLN A 86 0.28 7.81 -11.10
N TYR A 87 -0.24 6.77 -10.48
CA TYR A 87 -0.70 6.79 -9.10
C TYR A 87 -0.16 5.58 -8.34
N ARG A 88 -0.01 5.71 -7.02
CA ARG A 88 0.49 4.61 -6.21
C ARG A 88 -0.50 3.45 -6.19
N GLY A 89 -0.06 2.29 -6.65
CA GLY A 89 -0.92 1.12 -6.73
C GLY A 89 -0.28 -0.02 -7.50
N TYR A 90 -0.83 -1.22 -7.31
CA TYR A 90 -0.48 -2.43 -8.04
C TYR A 90 -1.68 -2.85 -8.89
N ARG A 91 -1.94 -2.08 -9.95
CA ARG A 91 -3.04 -2.31 -10.89
C ARG A 91 -2.51 -2.50 -12.29
N ASN A 92 -3.30 -3.18 -13.10
CA ASN A 92 -2.99 -3.39 -14.51
C ASN A 92 -3.09 -2.07 -15.27
N GLY A 93 -2.23 -1.89 -16.27
CA GLY A 93 -2.22 -0.70 -17.12
C GLY A 93 -3.42 -0.62 -18.09
N PRO A 94 -3.51 0.49 -18.85
CA PRO A 94 -4.60 0.75 -19.79
C PRO A 94 -4.63 -0.22 -21.00
N ASP A 95 -3.52 -0.88 -21.31
CA ASP A 95 -3.40 -1.80 -22.45
C ASP A 95 -3.69 -3.27 -22.08
N HIS A 96 -3.94 -3.55 -20.81
CA HIS A 96 -4.21 -4.91 -20.32
C HIS A 96 -5.67 -5.32 -20.60
N GLU A 97 -5.96 -6.62 -20.74
CA GLU A 97 -7.32 -7.13 -20.96
C GLU A 97 -8.26 -6.75 -19.79
N ASP A 98 -7.79 -6.99 -18.56
CA ASP A 98 -8.42 -6.52 -17.32
C ASP A 98 -7.83 -5.17 -16.90
N LYS A 99 -8.23 -4.08 -17.59
CA LYS A 99 -7.74 -2.72 -17.37
C LYS A 99 -8.02 -2.25 -15.95
N TYR A 100 -7.01 -1.66 -15.30
CA TYR A 100 -7.12 -1.11 -13.95
C TYR A 100 -7.51 -2.11 -12.85
N GLY A 101 -7.65 -3.40 -13.18
CA GLY A 101 -7.84 -4.49 -12.23
C GLY A 101 -6.62 -4.69 -11.33
N LEU A 102 -6.78 -5.50 -10.28
CA LEU A 102 -5.69 -5.83 -9.36
C LEU A 102 -4.65 -6.69 -10.06
N SER A 103 -3.38 -6.27 -10.04
CA SER A 103 -2.31 -7.05 -10.65
C SER A 103 -1.91 -8.23 -9.74
N PRO A 104 -1.22 -9.26 -10.27
CA PRO A 104 -0.67 -10.33 -9.42
C PRO A 104 0.26 -9.82 -8.31
N GLN A 105 0.95 -8.69 -8.55
CA GLN A 105 1.81 -8.04 -7.54
C GLN A 105 1.03 -7.52 -6.34
N TYR A 106 -0.20 -7.03 -6.55
CA TYR A 106 -1.09 -6.71 -5.44
C TYR A 106 -1.28 -7.91 -4.52
N TRP A 107 -1.58 -9.07 -5.10
CA TRP A 107 -1.86 -10.29 -4.34
C TRP A 107 -0.63 -10.84 -3.63
N HIS A 108 0.56 -10.78 -4.25
CA HIS A 108 1.81 -11.16 -3.58
C HIS A 108 2.10 -10.26 -2.36
N VAL A 109 1.94 -8.94 -2.50
CA VAL A 109 2.12 -8.02 -1.38
C VAL A 109 1.05 -8.24 -0.31
N PHE A 110 -0.20 -8.44 -0.69
CA PHE A 110 -1.29 -8.71 0.24
C PHE A 110 -1.05 -9.99 1.05
N ALA A 111 -0.69 -11.08 0.38
CA ALA A 111 -0.36 -12.33 1.05
C ALA A 111 0.84 -12.18 2.01
N ALA A 112 1.90 -11.49 1.57
CA ALA A 112 3.08 -11.25 2.39
C ALA A 112 2.82 -10.36 3.62
N ARG A 113 1.80 -9.50 3.60
CA ARG A 113 1.39 -8.68 4.76
C ARG A 113 0.66 -9.49 5.84
N LEU A 114 0.05 -10.61 5.47
CA LEU A 114 -0.73 -11.46 6.35
C LEU A 114 0.05 -12.66 6.90
N ALA A 115 1.13 -13.04 6.23
CA ALA A 115 2.04 -14.11 6.63
C ALA A 115 2.87 -13.73 7.87
#